data_AF-A0A7G6Y512-F1
#
_entry.id   AF-A0A7G6Y512-F1
#
_cell.length_a   1.000
_cell.length_b   1.000
_cell.length_c   1.000
_cell.angle_alpha   90.00
_cell.angle_beta   90.00
_cell.angle_gamma   90.00
#
_symmetry.space_group_name_H-M   'P 1'
#
loop_
_entity.id
_entity.type
_entity.pdbx_description
1 polymer ?
#
loop_
_entity_poly.entity_id
_entity_poly.type
_entity_poly.pdbx_seq_one_letter_code
_entity_poly.pdbx_strand_id
1 'polypeptide(L)'
;MARFPRLALPLALVCGLAACTQSEKEQDASGLRSDLPLRDTQYLIAHRAELQTINSVCAAWKQSQRPVGSWPSVIVSNCNNAEGANEYIRSTEQRAKFRKEMGI
;
A
#
# COMPACT_ATOMS: atom_id res chain seq x y z
N MET A 1 -24.14 -63.89 5.49
CA MET A 1 -23.78 -63.31 6.81
C MET A 1 -22.77 -62.21 6.55
N ALA A 2 -23.19 -60.94 6.61
CA ALA A 2 -22.98 -59.98 7.73
C ALA A 2 -21.69 -59.17 7.48
N ARG A 3 -21.55 -57.85 7.71
CA ARG A 3 -22.37 -56.71 8.14
C ARG A 3 -21.43 -55.49 7.98
N PHE A 4 -21.88 -54.35 7.45
CA PHE A 4 -21.13 -53.08 7.57
C PHE A 4 -21.13 -52.59 9.04
N PRO A 5 -20.16 -51.75 9.46
CA PRO A 5 -20.54 -50.35 9.72
C PRO A 5 -19.48 -49.28 9.39
N ARG A 6 -19.96 -48.03 9.43
CA ARG A 6 -19.36 -46.72 9.10
C ARG A 6 -18.51 -46.14 10.25
N LEU A 7 -17.80 -45.05 9.91
CA LEU A 7 -17.27 -43.93 10.73
C LEU A 7 -15.82 -44.04 11.26
N ALA A 8 -14.94 -43.14 10.80
CA ALA A 8 -14.45 -42.01 11.61
C ALA A 8 -13.49 -41.12 10.80
N LEU A 9 -13.91 -39.86 10.57
CA LEU A 9 -13.03 -38.75 10.24
C LEU A 9 -12.32 -38.31 11.54
N PRO A 10 -11.03 -37.97 11.50
CA PRO A 10 -10.59 -36.70 12.09
C PRO A 10 -9.71 -35.97 11.06
N LEU A 11 -10.08 -34.80 10.56
CA LEU A 11 -9.86 -33.50 11.22
C LEU A 11 -8.57 -33.44 12.06
N ALA A 12 -7.43 -33.45 11.39
CA ALA A 12 -6.11 -33.02 11.87
C ALA A 12 -5.24 -32.91 10.60
N LEU A 13 -4.45 -31.89 10.34
CA LEU A 13 -4.01 -30.77 11.14
C LEU A 13 -3.43 -29.78 10.12
N VAL A 14 -3.81 -28.53 10.27
CA VAL A 14 -3.19 -27.33 9.70
C VAL A 14 -1.67 -27.51 9.59
N CYS A 15 -1.18 -27.85 8.41
CA CYS A 15 0.25 -27.85 8.11
C CYS A 15 0.51 -26.75 7.09
N GLY A 16 0.83 -25.59 7.65
CA GLY A 16 1.64 -24.58 6.99
C GLY A 16 1.01 -23.94 5.77
N LEU A 17 0.23 -22.88 6.01
CA LEU A 17 0.50 -21.63 5.28
C LEU A 17 1.93 -21.17 5.65
N ALA A 18 2.95 -21.94 5.25
CA ALA A 18 4.17 -21.33 4.78
C ALA A 18 3.74 -20.59 3.53
N ALA A 19 3.18 -19.39 3.73
CA ALA A 19 3.34 -18.34 2.76
C ALA A 19 4.80 -18.45 2.35
N CYS A 20 5.02 -18.84 1.10
CA CYS A 20 6.31 -18.75 0.48
C CYS A 20 6.67 -17.28 0.56
N THR A 21 7.32 -16.88 1.67
CA THR A 21 8.04 -15.63 1.74
C THR A 21 9.02 -15.76 0.60
N GLN A 22 8.76 -15.02 -0.47
CA GLN A 22 9.72 -14.92 -1.57
C GLN A 22 11.05 -14.61 -0.90
N SER A 23 12.02 -15.47 -1.16
CA SER A 23 13.34 -15.39 -0.57
C SER A 23 13.83 -13.95 -0.72
N GLU A 24 14.39 -13.35 0.32
CA GLU A 24 14.96 -11.99 0.30
C GLU A 24 15.92 -11.74 -0.88
N LYS A 25 16.38 -12.82 -1.53
CA LYS A 25 17.18 -12.82 -2.76
C LYS A 25 16.46 -12.36 -4.04
N GLU A 26 15.13 -12.42 -4.13
CA GLU A 26 14.35 -11.91 -5.28
C GLU A 26 13.80 -10.50 -5.06
N GLN A 27 13.98 -9.92 -3.86
CA GLN A 27 13.73 -8.51 -3.61
C GLN A 27 14.95 -7.69 -4.04
N ASP A 28 15.25 -7.70 -5.33
CA ASP A 28 16.31 -6.88 -5.91
C ASP A 28 16.12 -5.42 -5.45
N ALA A 29 17.01 -5.01 -4.55
CA ALA A 29 17.03 -3.67 -3.98
C ALA A 29 17.42 -2.60 -5.02
N SER A 30 17.82 -3.01 -6.23
CA SER A 30 18.29 -2.09 -7.28
C SER A 30 17.21 -1.15 -7.81
N GLY A 31 15.91 -1.47 -7.65
CA GLY A 31 14.81 -0.70 -8.23
C GLY A 31 14.07 0.27 -7.30
N LEU A 32 14.30 0.20 -5.99
CA LEU A 32 13.54 0.97 -4.99
C LEU A 32 14.20 2.33 -4.70
N ARG A 33 13.75 3.36 -5.40
CA ARG A 33 14.22 4.73 -5.20
C ARG A 33 13.92 5.23 -3.79
N SER A 34 14.95 5.75 -3.12
CA SER A 34 14.86 6.43 -1.81
C SER A 34 15.57 7.79 -1.79
N ASP A 35 16.20 8.14 -2.90
CA ASP A 35 16.89 9.39 -3.18
C ASP A 35 15.88 10.50 -3.55
N LEU A 36 14.97 10.81 -2.63
CA LEU A 36 13.97 11.85 -2.81
C LEU A 36 14.12 12.92 -1.72
N PRO A 37 13.91 14.21 -2.05
CA PRO A 37 13.75 15.22 -1.02
C PRO A 37 12.49 14.92 -0.20
N LEU A 38 12.55 15.23 1.10
CA LEU A 38 11.35 15.24 1.93
C LEU A 38 10.46 16.41 1.49
N ARG A 39 9.20 16.10 1.16
CA ARG A 39 8.19 17.09 0.75
C ARG A 39 7.03 17.05 1.70
N ASP A 40 6.61 18.22 2.17
CA ASP A 40 5.41 18.34 2.98
C ASP A 40 4.13 18.26 2.12
N THR A 41 3.00 18.06 2.80
CA THR A 41 1.69 17.97 2.17
C THR A 41 1.33 19.22 1.36
N GLN A 42 1.67 20.41 1.86
CA GLN A 42 1.26 21.68 1.25
C GLN A 42 2.00 21.91 -0.08
N TYR A 43 3.28 21.59 -0.12
CA TYR A 43 4.10 21.57 -1.31
C TYR A 43 3.53 20.59 -2.34
N LEU A 44 3.18 19.37 -1.94
CA LEU A 44 2.67 18.36 -2.88
C LEU A 44 1.28 18.69 -3.45
N ILE A 45 0.44 19.40 -2.69
CA ILE A 45 -0.83 19.95 -3.22
C ILE A 45 -0.56 20.92 -4.37
N ALA A 46 0.45 21.79 -4.23
CA ALA A 46 0.82 22.78 -5.24
C ALA A 46 1.58 22.16 -6.44
N HIS A 47 2.32 21.06 -6.22
CA HIS A 47 3.21 20.46 -7.23
C HIS A 47 2.71 19.08 -7.66
N ARG A 48 1.66 19.06 -8.49
CA ARG A 48 0.98 17.81 -8.90
C ARG A 48 1.90 16.80 -9.59
N ALA A 49 2.85 17.25 -10.41
CA ALA A 49 3.81 16.35 -11.07
C ALA A 49 4.71 15.63 -10.06
N GLU A 50 5.14 16.34 -9.01
CA GLU A 50 5.96 15.75 -7.95
C GLU A 50 5.13 14.85 -7.04
N LEU A 51 3.88 15.20 -6.75
CA LEU A 51 2.93 14.30 -6.09
C LEU A 51 2.75 12.98 -6.85
N GLN A 52 2.61 13.01 -8.18
CA GLN A 52 2.53 11.78 -8.99
C GLN A 52 3.82 10.95 -8.92
N THR A 53 4.97 11.62 -8.93
CA THR A 53 6.28 10.96 -8.78
C THR A 53 6.42 10.28 -7.42
N ILE A 54 6.01 10.95 -6.34
CA ILE A 54 6.04 10.37 -5.00
C ILE A 54 5.03 9.22 -4.89
N ASN A 55 3.81 9.37 -5.45
CA ASN A 55 2.80 8.29 -5.46
C ASN A 55 3.34 7.02 -6.14
N SER A 56 4.06 7.14 -7.27
CA SER A 56 4.63 5.99 -7.96
C SER A 56 5.74 5.31 -7.16
N VAL A 57 6.59 6.09 -6.49
CA VAL A 57 7.61 5.56 -5.58
C VAL A 57 6.97 4.86 -4.38
N CYS A 58 5.95 5.47 -3.76
CA CYS A 58 5.19 4.86 -2.69
C CYS A 58 4.52 3.55 -3.11
N ALA A 59 4.00 3.48 -4.35
CA ALA A 59 3.45 2.25 -4.90
C ALA A 59 4.51 1.15 -5.05
N ALA A 60 5.71 1.50 -5.56
CA ALA A 60 6.83 0.55 -5.67
C ALA A 60 7.27 0.01 -4.28
N TRP A 61 7.39 0.89 -3.29
CA TRP A 61 7.70 0.48 -1.92
C TRP A 61 6.62 -0.42 -1.30
N LYS A 62 5.34 -0.07 -1.49
CA LYS A 62 4.21 -0.93 -1.07
C LYS A 62 4.26 -2.31 -1.75
N GLN A 63 4.57 -2.36 -3.05
CA GLN A 63 4.66 -3.60 -3.83
C GLN A 63 5.88 -4.47 -3.49
N SER A 64 6.94 -3.89 -2.92
CA SER A 64 8.13 -4.64 -2.52
C SER A 64 7.86 -5.69 -1.44
N GLN A 65 6.71 -5.62 -0.75
CA GLN A 65 6.34 -6.47 0.39
C GLN A 65 7.33 -6.41 1.57
N ARG A 66 8.27 -5.46 1.55
CA ARG A 66 9.16 -5.20 2.68
C ARG A 66 8.34 -4.67 3.86
N PRO A 67 8.61 -5.11 5.10
CA PRO A 67 7.94 -4.56 6.28
C PRO A 67 8.09 -3.04 6.33
N VAL A 68 7.04 -2.30 6.66
CA VAL A 68 7.07 -0.83 6.69
C VAL A 68 8.16 -0.30 7.63
N GLY A 69 8.47 -1.01 8.72
CA GLY A 69 9.56 -0.65 9.64
C GLY A 69 10.97 -0.72 9.03
N SER A 70 11.13 -1.36 7.86
CA SER A 70 12.40 -1.41 7.11
C SER A 70 12.52 -0.31 6.04
N TRP A 71 11.45 0.47 5.82
CA TRP A 71 11.47 1.51 4.80
C TRP A 71 12.28 2.71 5.28
N PRO A 72 13.02 3.39 4.39
CA PRO A 72 13.65 4.65 4.72
C PRO A 72 12.63 5.66 5.25
N SER A 73 12.97 6.39 6.30
CA SER A 73 12.06 7.36 6.92
C SER A 73 11.53 8.40 5.93
N VAL A 74 12.37 8.85 4.99
CA VAL A 74 11.98 9.78 3.92
C VAL A 74 10.87 9.22 3.03
N ILE A 75 10.86 7.91 2.77
CA ILE A 75 9.80 7.24 2.01
C ILE A 75 8.52 7.23 2.83
N VAL A 76 8.57 6.77 4.08
CA VAL A 76 7.40 6.73 4.96
C VAL A 76 6.77 8.13 5.08
N SER A 77 7.58 9.14 5.37
CA SER A 77 7.11 10.52 5.50
C SER A 77 6.53 11.08 4.20
N ASN A 78 7.21 10.89 3.06
CA ASN A 78 6.70 11.34 1.77
C ASN A 78 5.39 10.63 1.38
N CYS A 79 5.25 9.33 1.67
CA CYS A 79 4.01 8.62 1.40
C CYS A 79 2.85 9.11 2.26
N ASN A 80 3.08 9.35 3.55
CA ASN A 80 2.06 9.93 4.43
C ASN A 80 1.65 11.34 3.96
N ASN A 81 2.61 12.17 3.56
CA ASN A 81 2.33 13.52 3.06
C ASN A 81 1.60 13.48 1.70
N ALA A 82 1.96 12.55 0.82
CA ALA A 82 1.27 12.35 -0.45
C ALA A 82 -0.17 11.86 -0.24
N GLU A 83 -0.42 10.96 0.71
CA GLU A 83 -1.77 10.54 1.10
C GLU A 83 -2.59 11.72 1.62
N GLY A 84 -2.02 12.56 2.48
CA GLY A 84 -2.65 13.79 2.95
C GLY A 84 -2.98 14.76 1.81
N ALA A 85 -2.08 14.91 0.83
CA ALA A 85 -2.30 15.77 -0.32
C ALA A 85 -3.44 15.24 -1.20
N ASN A 86 -3.41 13.95 -1.54
CA ASN A 86 -4.45 13.28 -2.31
C ASN A 86 -5.83 13.43 -1.65
N GLU A 87 -5.91 13.28 -0.33
CA GLU A 87 -7.16 13.44 0.42
C GLU A 87 -7.67 14.89 0.40
N TYR A 88 -6.79 15.87 0.60
CA TYR A 88 -7.14 17.28 0.48
C TYR A 88 -7.72 17.61 -0.91
N ILE A 89 -7.05 17.14 -1.96
CA ILE A 89 -7.46 17.32 -3.34
C ILE A 89 -8.85 16.70 -3.58
N ARG A 90 -9.01 15.42 -3.21
CA ARG A 90 -10.25 14.67 -3.39
C ARG A 90 -11.41 15.34 -2.67
N SER A 91 -11.20 15.77 -1.42
CA SER A 91 -12.24 16.46 -0.64
C SER A 91 -12.62 17.82 -1.25
N THR A 92 -11.64 18.55 -1.80
CA THR A 92 -11.87 19.84 -2.47
C THR A 92 -12.69 19.67 -3.75
N GLU A 93 -12.36 18.67 -4.55
CA GLU A 93 -13.10 18.31 -5.77
C GLU A 93 -14.53 17.87 -5.46
N GLN A 94 -14.71 17.05 -4.43
CA GLN A 94 -16.04 16.66 -3.95
C GLN A 94 -16.86 17.87 -3.51
N ARG A 95 -16.29 18.76 -2.70
CA ARG A 95 -16.96 20.00 -2.28
C ARG A 95 -17.32 20.90 -3.46
N ALA A 96 -16.45 21.02 -4.45
CA ALA A 96 -16.73 21.78 -5.67
C ALA A 96 -17.87 21.18 -6.48
N LYS A 97 -17.89 19.84 -6.61
CA LYS A 97 -19.00 19.11 -7.25
C LYS A 97 -20.32 19.34 -6.51
N PHE A 98 -20.33 19.20 -5.18
CA PHE A 98 -21.53 19.44 -4.38
C PHE A 98 -22.04 20.88 -4.52
N ARG A 99 -21.16 21.89 -4.48
CA ARG A 99 -21.55 23.28 -4.72
C ARG A 99 -22.23 23.47 -6.07
N LYS A 100 -21.62 22.92 -7.13
CA LYS A 100 -22.17 22.95 -8.49
C LYS A 100 -23.55 22.27 -8.58
N GLU A 101 -23.73 21.11 -7.93
CA GLU A 101 -25.02 20.38 -7.90
C GLU A 101 -26.10 21.14 -7.12
N MET A 102 -25.71 21.94 -6.12
CA MET A 102 -26.60 22.79 -5.33
C MET A 102 -26.87 24.16 -5.97
N GLY A 103 -26.25 24.46 -7.12
CA GLY A 103 -26.41 25.75 -7.81
C GLY A 103 -25.78 26.95 -7.08
N ILE A 104 -24.78 26.71 -6.24
CA ILE A 104 -24.02 27.72 -5.48
C ILE A 104 -22.57 27.83 -5.93
#